data_AF-A0A2G5VNE4-F1
#
_entry.id   AF-A0A2G5VNE4-F1
#
_cell.length_a   1.000
_cell.length_b   1.000
_cell.length_c   1.000
_cell.angle_alpha   90.00
_cell.angle_beta   90.00
_cell.angle_gamma   90.00
#
_symmetry.space_group_name_H-M   'P 1'
#
loop_
_entity.id
_entity.type
_entity.pdbx_description
1 polymer ?
#
loop_
_entity_poly.entity_id
_entity_poly.type
_entity_poly.pdbx_seq_one_letter_code
_entity_poly.pdbx_strand_id
1 'polypeptide(L)'
;MSSQPQPRQRIVPFTPYEWKYVRQLFRSRRVSDVKECVVILSTWMSRCNEHTPVAISCSHVLLQAVYADLLAEEMPDSEKYMAIENLRSKHGYAIVR
;
A
#
# COMPACT_ATOMS: atom_id res chain seq x y z
N MET A 1 28.82 12.84 -31.62
CA MET A 1 27.77 13.68 -31.01
C MET A 1 27.04 12.79 -30.01
N SER A 2 27.32 12.97 -28.72
CA SER A 2 26.75 12.13 -27.66
C SER A 2 25.39 12.69 -27.26
N SER A 3 24.32 11.98 -27.58
CA SER A 3 22.96 12.31 -27.16
C SER A 3 22.89 12.24 -25.64
N GLN A 4 22.78 13.38 -24.96
CA GLN A 4 22.51 13.37 -23.53
C GLN A 4 21.15 12.73 -23.26
N PRO A 5 21.04 11.79 -22.31
CA PRO A 5 19.75 11.22 -21.96
C PRO A 5 18.86 12.34 -21.40
N GLN A 6 17.71 12.59 -22.03
CA GLN A 6 16.71 13.51 -21.51
C GLN A 6 16.35 13.12 -20.07
N PRO A 7 16.22 14.09 -19.15
CA PRO A 7 15.84 13.78 -17.77
C PRO A 7 14.48 13.08 -17.79
N ARG A 8 14.44 11.82 -17.30
CA ARG A 8 13.19 11.08 -17.13
C ARG A 8 12.24 11.93 -16.30
N GLN A 9 11.14 12.36 -16.90
CA GLN A 9 10.10 13.10 -16.19
C GLN A 9 9.61 12.22 -15.03
N ARG A 10 9.86 12.67 -13.80
CA ARG A 10 9.49 11.91 -12.60
C ARG A 10 7.97 12.01 -12.43
N ILE A 11 7.25 10.97 -12.80
CA ILE A 11 5.81 10.89 -12.55
C ILE A 11 5.59 10.83 -11.05
N VAL A 12 4.98 11.88 -10.51
CA VAL A 12 4.51 11.92 -9.12
C VAL A 12 3.00 11.71 -9.18
N PRO A 13 2.48 10.54 -8.76
CA PRO A 13 1.06 10.22 -8.92
C PRO A 13 0.14 10.92 -7.91
N PHE A 14 0.66 11.89 -7.16
CA PHE A 14 -0.05 12.51 -6.06
C PHE A 14 0.26 13.99 -5.96
N THR A 15 -0.70 14.71 -5.42
CA THR A 15 -0.54 16.11 -5.02
C THR A 15 0.17 16.21 -3.66
N PRO A 16 0.75 17.37 -3.32
CA PRO A 16 1.31 17.60 -1.99
C PRO A 16 0.28 17.42 -0.85
N TYR A 17 -0.99 17.69 -1.12
CA TYR A 17 -2.09 17.50 -0.17
C TYR A 17 -2.35 16.02 0.09
N GLU A 18 -2.52 15.21 -0.96
CA GLU A 18 -2.71 13.75 -0.84
C GLU A 18 -1.53 13.11 -0.09
N TRP A 19 -0.30 13.55 -0.37
CA TRP A 19 0.88 13.08 0.36
C TRP A 19 0.86 13.43 1.86
N LYS A 20 0.47 14.67 2.20
CA LYS A 20 0.33 15.09 3.59
C LYS A 20 -0.73 14.26 4.31
N TYR A 21 -1.86 14.01 3.65
CA TYR A 21 -2.98 13.26 4.19
C TYR A 21 -2.61 11.80 4.44
N VAL A 22 -2.03 11.10 3.46
CA VAL A 22 -1.55 9.72 3.62
C VAL A 22 -0.54 9.60 4.76
N ARG A 23 0.39 10.55 4.93
CA ARG A 23 1.32 10.54 6.06
C ARG A 23 0.66 10.68 7.43
N GLN A 24 -0.52 11.29 7.51
CA GLN A 24 -1.28 11.36 8.76
C GLN A 24 -1.95 10.00 9.02
N LEU A 25 -2.61 9.44 8.01
CA LEU A 25 -3.28 8.15 8.10
C LEU A 25 -2.31 7.00 8.43
N PHE A 26 -1.09 6.99 7.86
CA PHE A 26 -0.05 6.00 8.16
C PHE A 26 0.37 5.93 9.63
N ARG A 27 0.13 7.00 10.41
CA ARG A 27 0.41 7.03 11.86
C ARG A 27 -0.77 6.54 12.70
N SER A 28 -1.93 6.36 12.08
CA SER A 28 -3.12 5.88 12.74
C SER A 28 -3.10 4.35 12.90
N ARG A 29 -3.76 3.87 13.96
CA ARG A 29 -4.03 2.45 14.20
C ARG A 29 -5.49 2.08 13.93
N ARG A 30 -6.30 3.02 13.42
CA ARG A 30 -7.70 2.77 13.12
C ARG A 30 -7.83 1.99 11.83
N VAL A 31 -8.64 0.93 11.84
CA VAL A 31 -8.93 0.09 10.66
C VAL A 31 -9.41 0.94 9.48
N SER A 32 -10.27 1.94 9.73
CA SER A 32 -10.77 2.89 8.72
C SER A 32 -9.66 3.62 7.98
N ASP A 33 -8.65 4.07 8.73
CA ASP A 33 -7.60 4.94 8.22
C ASP A 33 -6.61 4.13 7.39
N VAL A 34 -6.32 2.89 7.82
CA VAL A 34 -5.51 1.93 7.05
C VAL A 34 -6.23 1.55 5.75
N LYS A 35 -7.54 1.28 5.81
CA LYS A 35 -8.35 1.01 4.61
C LYS A 35 -8.26 2.15 3.61
N GLU A 36 -8.39 3.38 4.09
CA GLU A 36 -8.31 4.57 3.27
C GLU A 36 -6.91 4.74 2.64
N CYS A 37 -5.83 4.48 3.39
CA CYS A 37 -4.48 4.42 2.82
C CYS A 37 -4.38 3.43 1.66
N VAL A 38 -4.90 2.20 1.81
CA VAL A 38 -4.87 1.18 0.74
C VAL A 38 -5.57 1.71 -0.52
N VAL A 39 -6.75 2.33 -0.37
CA VAL A 39 -7.50 2.89 -1.50
C VAL A 39 -6.74 4.02 -2.19
N ILE A 40 -6.13 4.93 -1.42
CA ILE A 40 -5.36 6.05 -1.98
C ILE A 40 -4.14 5.53 -2.75
N LEU A 41 -3.39 4.58 -2.18
CA LEU A 41 -2.23 4.01 -2.87
C LEU A 41 -2.64 3.26 -4.15
N SER A 42 -3.75 2.53 -4.13
CA SER A 42 -4.33 1.91 -5.33
C SER A 42 -4.62 2.94 -6.43
N THR A 43 -5.17 4.09 -6.03
CA THR A 43 -5.43 5.23 -6.93
C THR A 43 -4.15 5.85 -7.49
N TRP A 44 -3.08 5.93 -6.69
CA TRP A 44 -1.78 6.41 -7.17
C TRP A 44 -1.15 5.46 -8.17
N MET A 45 -1.27 4.14 -7.95
CA MET A 45 -0.77 3.15 -8.90
C MET A 45 -1.53 3.21 -10.24
N SER A 46 -2.86 3.39 -10.22
CA SER A 46 -3.64 3.51 -11.47
C SER A 46 -3.28 4.76 -12.28
N ARG A 47 -2.88 5.86 -11.64
CA ARG A 47 -2.36 7.06 -12.32
C ARG A 47 -0.99 6.83 -12.99
N CYS A 48 -0.23 5.86 -12.51
CA CYS A 48 1.12 5.55 -13.01
C CYS A 48 1.16 4.45 -14.08
N ASN A 49 0.11 3.65 -14.26
CA ASN A 49 0.10 2.46 -15.11
C ASN A 49 1.36 1.58 -14.84
N GLU A 50 2.12 1.26 -15.89
CA GLU A 50 3.34 0.43 -15.83
C GLU A 50 4.53 1.13 -15.14
N HIS A 51 4.43 2.43 -14.83
CA HIS A 51 5.50 3.22 -14.23
C HIS A 51 5.29 3.49 -12.74
N THR A 52 4.54 2.61 -12.06
CA THR A 52 4.29 2.72 -10.63
C THR A 52 5.62 2.71 -9.85
N PRO A 53 5.89 3.74 -9.03
CA PRO A 53 7.07 3.73 -8.15
C PRO A 53 7.05 2.53 -7.20
N VAL A 54 8.16 1.78 -7.14
CA VAL A 54 8.30 0.57 -6.31
C VAL A 54 7.90 0.83 -4.85
N ALA A 55 8.28 1.99 -4.29
CA ALA A 55 7.91 2.35 -2.93
C ALA A 55 6.39 2.43 -2.71
N ILE A 56 5.62 2.90 -3.70
CA ILE A 56 4.16 2.94 -3.64
C ILE A 56 3.58 1.53 -3.71
N SER A 57 4.08 0.69 -4.63
CA SER A 57 3.60 -0.69 -4.76
C SER A 57 3.90 -1.53 -3.52
N CYS A 58 5.12 -1.45 -2.96
CA CYS A 58 5.48 -2.18 -1.74
C CYS A 58 4.66 -1.68 -0.54
N SER A 59 4.47 -0.36 -0.40
CA SER A 59 3.64 0.21 0.67
C SER A 59 2.18 -0.25 0.56
N HIS A 60 1.64 -0.36 -0.65
CA HIS A 60 0.27 -0.83 -0.87
C HIS A 60 0.11 -2.28 -0.41
N VAL A 61 1.01 -3.18 -0.82
CA VAL A 61 0.94 -4.59 -0.44
C VAL A 61 1.14 -4.78 1.07
N LEU A 62 2.07 -4.06 1.68
CA LEU A 62 2.28 -4.09 3.13
C LEU A 62 1.03 -3.63 3.89
N LEU A 63 0.41 -2.52 3.48
CA LEU A 63 -0.81 -2.03 4.11
C LEU A 63 -2.00 -2.97 3.90
N GLN A 64 -2.09 -3.69 2.78
CA GLN A 64 -3.10 -4.73 2.61
C GLN A 64 -2.93 -5.89 3.60
N ALA A 65 -1.70 -6.27 3.92
CA ALA A 65 -1.40 -7.29 4.92
C ALA A 65 -1.77 -6.79 6.33
N VAL A 66 -1.35 -5.58 6.70
CA VAL A 66 -1.70 -4.94 7.98
C VAL A 66 -3.21 -4.77 8.12
N TYR A 67 -3.90 -4.33 7.07
CA TYR A 67 -5.35 -4.19 7.08
C TYR A 67 -6.06 -5.52 7.33
N ALA A 68 -5.57 -6.60 6.72
CA ALA A 68 -6.13 -7.93 6.94
C ALA A 68 -5.92 -8.42 8.37
N ASP A 69 -4.76 -8.13 9.00
CA ASP A 69 -4.52 -8.44 10.40
C ASP A 69 -5.46 -7.69 11.33
N LEU A 70 -5.65 -6.39 11.10
CA LEU A 70 -6.56 -5.57 11.90
C LEU A 70 -8.01 -6.07 11.81
N LEU A 71 -8.47 -6.49 10.62
CA LEU A 71 -9.79 -7.11 10.47
C LEU A 71 -9.88 -8.45 11.23
N ALA A 72 -8.80 -9.21 11.29
CA ALA A 72 -8.76 -10.49 11.99
C ALA A 72 -8.70 -10.34 13.52
N GLU A 73 -8.28 -9.19 14.05
CA GLU A 73 -8.37 -8.88 15.48
C GLU A 73 -9.83 -8.72 15.96
N GLU A 74 -10.73 -8.32 15.07
CA GLU A 74 -12.16 -8.18 15.36
C GLU A 74 -12.95 -9.49 15.17
N MET A 75 -12.31 -10.55 14.65
CA MET A 75 -12.94 -11.85 14.39
C MET A 75 -12.97 -12.75 15.63
N PRO A 76 -13.94 -13.67 15.74
CA PRO A 76 -13.88 -14.78 16.68
C PRO A 76 -12.62 -15.63 16.47
N ASP A 77 -12.08 -16.22 17.54
CA ASP A 77 -10.84 -17.02 17.49
C ASP A 77 -10.91 -18.18 16.47
N SER A 78 -12.07 -18.81 16.31
CA SER A 78 -12.28 -19.87 15.32
C SER A 78 -12.13 -19.38 13.89
N GLU A 79 -12.67 -18.20 13.57
CA GLU A 79 -12.56 -17.59 12.24
C GLU A 79 -11.14 -17.07 11.98
N LYS A 80 -10.52 -16.48 12.99
CA LYS A 80 -9.12 -16.05 12.95
C LYS A 80 -8.18 -17.22 12.65
N TYR A 81 -8.41 -18.38 13.28
CA TYR A 81 -7.65 -19.60 13.02
C TYR A 81 -7.80 -20.06 11.56
N MET A 82 -9.02 -20.01 11.02
CA MET A 82 -9.28 -20.34 9.61
C MET A 82 -8.63 -19.36 8.64
N ALA A 83 -8.45 -18.09 9.04
CA ALA A 83 -7.83 -17.05 8.23
C ALA A 83 -6.28 -17.05 8.26
N ILE A 84 -5.64 -17.79 9.16
CA ILE A 84 -4.20 -17.63 9.47
C ILE A 84 -3.28 -17.85 8.27
N GLU A 85 -3.57 -18.85 7.43
CA GLU A 85 -2.75 -19.14 6.24
C GLU A 85 -2.88 -18.04 5.18
N ASN A 86 -4.06 -17.44 5.06
CA ASN A 86 -4.27 -16.29 4.19
C ASN A 86 -3.49 -15.06 4.68
N LEU A 87 -3.53 -14.79 6.00
CA LEU A 87 -2.77 -13.70 6.61
C LEU A 87 -1.26 -13.88 6.42
N ARG A 88 -0.74 -15.09 6.64
CA ARG A 88 0.67 -15.45 6.40
C ARG A 88 1.07 -15.26 4.95
N SER A 89 0.22 -15.69 4.01
CA SER A 89 0.48 -15.54 2.57
C SER A 89 0.58 -14.06 2.17
N LYS A 90 -0.34 -13.21 2.66
CA LYS A 90 -0.29 -11.76 2.41
C LYS A 90 0.99 -11.11 2.94
N HIS A 91 1.43 -11.49 4.14
CA HIS A 91 2.69 -11.00 4.71
C HIS A 91 3.90 -11.49 3.92
N GLY A 92 3.95 -12.78 3.58
CA GLY A 92 5.02 -13.34 2.77
C GLY A 92 5.15 -12.64 1.43
N TYR A 93 4.03 -12.40 0.74
CA TYR A 93 4.01 -11.64 -0.50
C TYR A 93 4.50 -10.20 -0.31
N ALA A 94 4.07 -9.51 0.75
CA ALA A 94 4.51 -8.15 1.06
C ALA A 94 6.03 -8.04 1.26
N ILE A 95 6.65 -9.05 1.89
CA ILE A 95 8.09 -9.06 2.19
C ILE A 95 8.93 -9.32 0.93
N VAL A 96 8.43 -10.14 0.00
CA VAL A 96 9.19 -10.54 -1.21
C VAL A 96 9.01 -9.56 -2.37
N ARG A 97 7.98 -8.70 -2.33
CA ARG A 97 7.55 -7.80 -3.41
C ARG A 97 8.58 -6.77 -3.86
#